data_AF-A0AA36M9K4-F1
#
_entry.id   AF-A0AA36M9K4-F1
#
_cell.length_a   1.000
_cell.length_b   1.000
_cell.length_c   1.000
_cell.angle_alpha   90.00
_cell.angle_beta   90.00
_cell.angle_gamma   90.00
#
_symmetry.space_group_name_H-M   'P 1'
#
loop_
_entity.id
_entity.type
_entity.pdbx_description
1 polymer ?
#
loop_
_entity_poly.entity_id
_entity_poly.type
_entity_poly.pdbx_seq_one_letter_code
_entity_poly.pdbx_strand_id
1 'polypeptide(L)'
;MWTKVVIFLVTISSVQGSLLFQEAKIGETVKLELGSDVVTWKRVRKGDVEEFIKYCGPTEKGPRCAQFVNANNKPVPPATKAHVEKDGTLIIESFKAADAGLYSSPDVKPNVQTLPDGSTESTLGPHIQLVVQN
;
A
#
# COMPACT_ATOMS: atom_id res chain seq x y z
N MET A 1 38.92 -14.57 43.73
CA MET A 1 37.51 -14.52 43.30
C MET A 1 37.48 -13.90 41.92
N TRP A 2 37.13 -14.69 40.88
CA TRP A 2 37.07 -14.21 39.49
C TRP A 2 35.62 -13.83 39.19
N THR A 3 35.34 -12.53 39.11
CA THR A 3 34.00 -12.04 38.78
C THR A 3 33.76 -12.27 37.29
N LYS A 4 32.85 -13.19 36.95
CA LYS A 4 32.37 -13.34 35.57
C LYS A 4 31.50 -12.14 35.23
N VAL A 5 32.03 -11.20 34.46
CA VAL A 5 31.26 -10.11 33.87
C VAL A 5 30.43 -10.70 32.73
N VAL A 6 29.12 -10.80 32.91
CA VAL A 6 28.19 -11.18 31.85
C VAL A 6 27.81 -9.88 31.13
N ILE A 7 28.29 -9.71 29.90
CA ILE A 7 27.88 -8.59 29.04
C ILE A 7 26.53 -8.97 28.43
N PHE A 8 25.48 -8.23 28.78
CA PHE A 8 24.16 -8.36 28.20
C PHE A 8 24.11 -7.52 26.91
N LEU A 9 24.20 -8.16 25.75
CA LEU A 9 24.07 -7.51 24.44
C LEU A 9 22.60 -7.19 24.19
N VAL A 10 22.24 -5.90 24.22
CA VAL A 10 20.89 -5.41 23.89
C VAL A 10 20.85 -5.16 22.38
N THR A 11 20.11 -5.98 21.64
CA THR A 11 19.82 -5.73 20.22
C THR A 11 18.67 -4.74 20.10
N ILE A 12 18.93 -3.56 19.54
CA ILE A 12 17.90 -2.56 19.22
C ILE A 12 17.41 -2.84 17.80
N SER A 13 16.10 -3.02 17.63
CA SER A 13 15.45 -3.12 16.32
C SER A 13 14.59 -1.88 16.08
N SER A 14 14.71 -1.25 14.90
CA SER A 14 13.89 -0.12 14.48
C SER A 14 13.06 -0.46 13.25
N VAL A 15 11.86 0.12 13.17
CA VAL A 15 10.99 0.04 11.99
C VAL A 15 10.64 1.46 11.55
N GLN A 16 10.86 1.76 10.28
CA GLN A 16 10.50 3.04 9.67
C GLN A 16 9.38 2.83 8.65
N GLY A 17 8.38 3.69 8.67
CA GLY A 17 7.31 3.74 7.66
C GLY A 17 7.51 4.90 6.69
N SER A 18 7.19 4.70 5.42
CA SER A 18 7.11 5.76 4.42
C SER A 18 5.65 6.06 4.09
N LEU A 19 5.21 7.29 4.36
CA LEU A 19 3.84 7.75 4.11
C LEU A 19 3.89 9.02 3.25
N LEU A 20 3.24 8.94 2.08
CA LEU A 20 3.05 10.06 1.17
C LEU A 20 1.62 10.58 1.29
N PHE A 21 1.43 11.89 1.37
CA PHE A 21 0.11 12.51 1.33
C PHE A 21 -0.14 13.07 -0.06
N GLN A 22 -1.25 12.65 -0.67
CA GLN A 22 -1.68 13.13 -1.97
C GLN A 22 -3.09 13.70 -1.85
N GLU A 23 -3.26 14.96 -2.22
CA GLU A 23 -4.57 15.61 -2.26
C GLU A 23 -5.20 15.42 -3.63
N ALA A 24 -6.52 15.24 -3.66
CA ALA A 24 -7.28 15.17 -4.89
C ALA A 24 -8.63 15.89 -4.82
N LYS A 25 -9.02 16.56 -5.91
CA LYS A 25 -10.32 17.20 -6.12
C LYS A 25 -11.35 16.18 -6.57
N ILE A 26 -12.57 16.31 -6.05
CA ILE A 26 -13.69 15.46 -6.48
C ILE A 26 -13.91 15.63 -7.99
N GLY A 27 -14.05 14.51 -8.68
CA GLY A 27 -14.31 14.44 -10.12
C GLY A 27 -13.05 14.27 -10.98
N GLU A 28 -11.85 14.54 -10.45
CA GLU A 28 -10.62 14.45 -11.22
C GLU A 28 -10.08 13.03 -11.37
N THR A 29 -9.23 12.83 -12.36
CA THR A 29 -8.47 11.59 -12.53
C THR A 29 -7.27 11.59 -11.60
N VAL A 30 -7.18 10.59 -10.72
CA VAL A 30 -6.06 10.41 -9.79
C VAL A 30 -5.16 9.28 -10.28
N LYS A 31 -3.85 9.52 -10.24
CA LYS A 31 -2.82 8.51 -10.50
C LYS A 31 -2.02 8.27 -9.23
N LEU A 32 -1.89 7.02 -8.83
CA LEU A 32 -1.09 6.61 -7.67
C LEU A 32 0.02 5.66 -8.13
N GLU A 33 1.25 5.92 -7.67
CA GLU A 33 2.46 5.19 -8.05
C GLU A 33 3.26 4.84 -6.78
N LEU A 34 3.60 3.56 -6.60
CA LEU A 34 4.41 3.08 -5.45
C LEU A 34 5.78 2.54 -5.87
N GLY A 35 6.12 2.61 -7.15
CA GLY A 35 7.34 2.03 -7.73
C GLY A 35 7.05 0.93 -8.75
N SER A 36 8.10 0.26 -9.21
CA SER A 36 7.99 -0.83 -10.19
C SER A 36 7.36 -2.10 -9.58
N ASP A 37 6.89 -2.98 -10.46
CA ASP A 37 6.44 -4.35 -10.11
C ASP A 37 5.17 -4.44 -9.25
N VAL A 38 4.39 -3.36 -9.17
CA VAL A 38 3.08 -3.38 -8.52
C VAL A 38 2.05 -4.00 -9.46
N VAL A 39 1.47 -5.14 -9.07
CA VAL A 39 0.40 -5.80 -9.82
C VAL A 39 -0.92 -5.63 -9.09
N THR A 40 -0.89 -5.68 -7.77
CA THR A 40 -2.04 -5.62 -6.88
C THR A 40 -1.95 -4.37 -6.03
N TRP A 41 -3.06 -3.67 -5.93
CA TRP A 41 -3.26 -2.57 -5.01
C TRP A 41 -4.19 -2.99 -3.89
N LYS A 42 -3.83 -2.55 -2.69
CA LYS A 42 -4.65 -2.62 -1.49
C LYS A 42 -5.00 -1.20 -1.09
N ARG A 43 -6.26 -0.96 -0.74
CA ARG A 43 -6.65 0.25 -0.02
C ARG A 43 -7.42 -0.07 1.23
N VAL A 44 -7.33 0.83 2.20
CA VAL A 44 -8.13 0.85 3.42
C VAL A 44 -8.83 2.19 3.49
N ARG A 45 -10.17 2.16 3.51
CA ARG A 45 -11.01 3.35 3.65
C ARG A 45 -11.51 3.49 5.09
N LYS A 46 -12.33 4.51 5.33
CA LYS A 46 -13.03 4.72 6.61
C LYS A 46 -13.82 3.45 7.00
N GLY A 47 -13.47 2.86 8.13
CA GLY A 47 -14.06 1.61 8.63
C GLY A 47 -13.19 0.36 8.52
N ASP A 48 -11.89 0.52 8.20
CA ASP A 48 -10.85 -0.53 8.24
C ASP A 48 -11.13 -1.75 7.36
N VAL A 49 -11.96 -1.58 6.32
CA VAL A 49 -12.19 -2.63 5.33
C VAL A 49 -11.07 -2.61 4.31
N GLU A 50 -10.36 -3.73 4.20
CA GLU A 50 -9.35 -3.93 3.16
C GLU A 50 -10.02 -4.25 1.82
N GLU A 51 -9.60 -3.51 0.79
CA GLU A 51 -10.12 -3.64 -0.55
C GLU A 51 -8.97 -3.79 -1.54
N PHE A 52 -9.18 -4.58 -2.58
CA PHE A 52 -8.15 -4.99 -3.53
C PHE A 52 -8.58 -4.75 -4.97
N ILE A 53 -7.64 -4.30 -5.79
CA ILE A 53 -7.75 -4.21 -7.25
C ILE A 53 -6.41 -4.66 -7.84
N LYS A 54 -6.39 -5.22 -9.05
CA LYS A 54 -5.14 -5.64 -9.68
C LYS A 54 -5.11 -5.35 -11.17
N TYR A 55 -3.90 -5.32 -11.72
CA TYR A 55 -3.70 -5.38 -13.16
C TYR A 55 -4.24 -6.71 -13.69
N CYS A 56 -4.97 -6.63 -14.78
CA CYS A 56 -5.46 -7.77 -15.53
C CYS A 56 -4.98 -7.67 -16.97
N GLY A 57 -4.51 -8.79 -17.51
CA GLY A 57 -4.15 -8.87 -18.92
C GLY A 57 -5.36 -8.70 -19.85
N PRO A 58 -5.14 -8.51 -21.16
CA PRO A 58 -6.20 -8.21 -22.14
C PRO A 58 -7.27 -9.30 -22.24
N THR A 59 -6.96 -10.54 -21.86
CA THR A 59 -7.88 -11.68 -21.89
C THR A 59 -8.46 -12.02 -20.52
N GLU A 60 -7.93 -11.46 -19.44
CA GLU A 60 -8.36 -11.74 -18.09
C GLU A 60 -9.63 -10.96 -17.75
N LYS A 61 -10.66 -11.68 -17.28
CA LYS A 61 -11.94 -11.09 -16.88
C LYS A 61 -12.21 -11.46 -15.44
N GLY A 62 -12.35 -10.45 -14.59
CA GLY A 62 -12.64 -10.64 -13.18
C GLY A 62 -13.04 -9.34 -12.50
N PRO A 63 -13.73 -9.40 -11.34
CA PRO A 63 -14.17 -8.20 -10.64
C PRO A 63 -12.97 -7.35 -10.16
N ARG A 64 -11.82 -7.96 -9.85
CA ARG A 64 -10.58 -7.25 -9.45
C ARG A 64 -9.91 -6.43 -10.57
N CYS A 65 -10.37 -6.55 -11.81
CA CYS A 65 -9.75 -5.89 -12.95
C CYS A 65 -10.21 -4.44 -13.14
N ALA A 66 -11.41 -4.10 -12.66
CA ALA A 66 -12.06 -2.81 -12.94
C ALA A 66 -12.72 -2.17 -11.71
N GLN A 67 -12.65 -2.81 -10.54
CA GLN A 67 -13.23 -2.32 -9.31
C GLN A 67 -12.55 -2.94 -8.10
N PHE A 68 -12.68 -2.25 -6.97
CA PHE A 68 -12.23 -2.74 -5.68
C PHE A 68 -13.16 -3.83 -5.15
N VAL A 69 -12.55 -4.91 -4.65
CA VAL A 69 -13.24 -6.04 -4.03
C VAL A 69 -12.72 -6.30 -2.63
N ASN A 70 -13.52 -6.95 -1.79
CA ASN A 70 -13.07 -7.43 -0.49
C ASN A 70 -12.31 -8.76 -0.58
N ALA A 71 -11.88 -9.29 0.57
CA ALA A 71 -11.22 -10.60 0.69
C ALA A 71 -12.02 -11.75 0.04
N ASN A 72 -13.36 -11.68 0.05
CA ASN A 72 -14.26 -12.67 -0.57
C ASN A 72 -14.48 -12.44 -2.07
N ASN A 73 -13.69 -11.57 -2.70
CA ASN A 73 -13.78 -11.23 -4.12
C ASN A 73 -15.11 -10.58 -4.54
N LYS A 74 -15.84 -9.99 -3.59
CA LYS A 74 -17.09 -9.27 -3.85
C LYS A 74 -16.81 -7.78 -4.02
N PRO A 75 -17.40 -7.11 -5.02
CA PRO A 75 -17.33 -5.66 -5.17
C PRO A 75 -17.75 -4.93 -3.90
N VAL A 76 -17.03 -3.86 -3.55
CA VAL A 76 -17.31 -3.07 -2.35
C VAL A 76 -17.98 -1.75 -2.71
N PRO A 77 -19.19 -1.45 -2.19
CA PRO A 77 -19.83 -0.16 -2.37
C PRO A 77 -19.22 0.93 -1.46
N PRO A 78 -19.32 2.23 -1.84
CA PRO A 78 -19.68 2.71 -3.17
C PRO A 78 -18.63 2.32 -4.21
N ALA A 79 -19.09 2.01 -5.43
CA ALA A 79 -18.20 1.60 -6.51
C ALA A 79 -17.29 2.75 -6.95
N THR A 80 -16.03 2.40 -7.18
CA THR A 80 -14.98 3.25 -7.72
C THR A 80 -14.68 2.80 -9.14
N LYS A 81 -14.64 3.74 -10.09
CA LYS A 81 -14.14 3.46 -11.44
C LYS A 81 -12.63 3.57 -11.41
N ALA A 82 -11.95 2.44 -11.40
CA ALA A 82 -10.51 2.39 -11.33
C ALA A 82 -9.95 1.18 -12.08
N HIS A 83 -8.70 1.29 -12.50
CA HIS A 83 -7.95 0.18 -13.08
C HIS A 83 -6.46 0.34 -12.76
N VAL A 84 -5.72 -0.74 -12.85
CA VAL A 84 -4.26 -0.73 -12.72
C VAL A 84 -3.68 -0.85 -14.12
N GLU A 85 -2.70 -0.03 -14.45
CA GLU A 85 -1.97 -0.08 -15.71
C GLU A 85 -0.88 -1.16 -15.68
N LYS A 86 -0.29 -1.49 -16.84
CA LYS A 86 0.73 -2.55 -16.96
C LYS A 86 2.01 -2.21 -16.19
N ASP A 87 2.31 -0.94 -16.01
CA ASP A 87 3.46 -0.45 -15.24
C ASP A 87 3.19 -0.43 -13.72
N GLY A 88 1.97 -0.76 -13.29
CA GLY A 88 1.56 -0.80 -11.90
C GLY A 88 0.88 0.46 -11.39
N THR A 89 0.71 1.49 -12.23
CA THR A 89 0.01 2.73 -11.85
C THR A 89 -1.46 2.44 -11.58
N LEU A 90 -1.99 2.88 -10.44
CA LEU A 90 -3.42 2.84 -10.17
C LEU A 90 -4.08 4.14 -10.65
N ILE A 91 -5.04 4.00 -11.56
CA ILE A 91 -5.84 5.08 -12.10
C ILE A 91 -7.22 5.05 -11.47
N ILE A 92 -7.63 6.14 -10.83
CA ILE A 92 -9.02 6.38 -10.42
C ILE A 92 -9.57 7.41 -11.40
N GLU A 93 -10.54 7.02 -12.23
CA GLU A 93 -11.01 7.84 -13.37
C GLU A 93 -11.77 9.09 -12.93
N SER A 94 -12.48 9.02 -11.81
CA SER A 94 -13.24 10.13 -11.26
C SER A 94 -13.31 10.00 -9.75
N PHE A 95 -12.39 10.69 -9.08
CA PHE A 95 -12.20 10.62 -7.64
C PHE A 95 -13.45 11.09 -6.89
N LYS A 96 -13.86 10.32 -5.88
CA LYS A 96 -14.95 10.67 -4.96
C LYS A 96 -14.39 10.81 -3.56
N ALA A 97 -15.09 11.56 -2.70
CA ALA A 97 -14.71 11.64 -1.28
C ALA A 97 -14.64 10.25 -0.59
N ALA A 98 -15.48 9.30 -1.03
CA ALA A 98 -15.45 7.93 -0.54
C ALA A 98 -14.27 7.09 -1.06
N ASP A 99 -13.43 7.62 -1.95
CA ASP A 99 -12.19 6.97 -2.41
C ASP A 99 -10.98 7.39 -1.57
N ALA A 100 -11.12 8.41 -0.70
CA ALA A 100 -10.07 8.79 0.24
C ALA A 100 -9.76 7.63 1.20
N GLY A 101 -8.47 7.45 1.49
CA GLY A 101 -8.01 6.31 2.27
C GLY A 101 -6.51 6.08 2.13
N LEU A 102 -6.05 5.00 2.76
CA LEU A 102 -4.67 4.57 2.75
C LEU A 102 -4.47 3.53 1.65
N TYR A 103 -3.58 3.81 0.70
CA TYR A 103 -3.25 2.95 -0.43
C TYR A 103 -1.86 2.36 -0.25
N SER A 104 -1.70 1.09 -0.62
CA SER A 104 -0.48 0.30 -0.52
C SER A 104 -0.49 -0.82 -1.55
N SER A 105 0.60 -1.58 -1.65
CA SER A 105 0.62 -2.81 -2.44
C SER A 105 1.15 -3.97 -1.59
N PRO A 106 0.48 -5.14 -1.60
CA PRO A 106 1.02 -6.35 -0.98
C PRO A 106 2.24 -6.92 -1.73
N ASP A 107 2.49 -6.47 -2.96
CA ASP A 107 3.61 -6.92 -3.77
C ASP A 107 4.94 -6.29 -3.31
N VAL A 108 4.86 -5.12 -2.66
CA VAL A 108 6.02 -4.39 -2.16
C VAL A 108 6.39 -4.90 -0.77
N LYS A 109 7.50 -5.64 -0.69
CA LYS A 109 8.02 -6.20 0.57
C LYS A 109 8.83 -5.16 1.35
N PRO A 110 8.85 -5.24 2.70
CA PRO A 110 9.76 -4.44 3.50
C PRO A 110 11.22 -4.71 3.11
N ASN A 111 12.02 -3.65 3.06
CA ASN A 111 13.46 -3.78 2.94
C ASN A 111 14.05 -4.03 4.34
N VAL A 112 14.81 -5.11 4.49
CA VAL A 112 15.43 -5.50 5.77
C VAL A 112 16.94 -5.49 5.58
N GLN A 113 17.63 -4.68 6.38
CA GLN A 113 19.08 -4.53 6.34
C GLN A 113 19.68 -4.90 7.69
N THR A 114 20.78 -5.66 7.66
CA THR A 114 21.60 -5.92 8.85
C THR A 114 22.76 -4.95 8.86
N LEU A 115 22.87 -4.16 9.93
CA LEU A 115 23.91 -3.17 10.10
C LEU A 115 25.23 -3.82 10.56
N PRO A 116 26.40 -3.18 10.35
CA PRO A 116 27.70 -3.73 10.75
C PRO A 116 27.83 -4.04 12.25
N ASP A 117 27.03 -3.42 13.10
CA ASP A 117 26.97 -3.66 14.55
C ASP A 117 26.07 -4.85 14.94
N GLY A 118 25.49 -5.55 13.96
CA GLY A 118 24.60 -6.69 14.14
C GLY A 118 23.15 -6.32 14.42
N SER A 119 22.80 -5.02 14.45
CA SER A 119 21.40 -4.59 14.55
C SER A 119 20.66 -4.75 13.22
N THR A 120 19.33 -4.79 13.26
CA THR A 120 18.48 -4.92 12.08
C THR A 120 17.60 -3.68 11.94
N GLU A 121 17.65 -3.08 10.76
CA GLU A 121 16.77 -1.99 10.35
C GLU A 121 15.80 -2.51 9.29
N SER A 122 14.51 -2.17 9.43
CA SER A 122 13.48 -2.54 8.47
C SER A 122 12.68 -1.32 8.03
N THR A 123 12.52 -1.15 6.71
CA THR A 123 11.71 -0.10 6.10
C THR A 123 10.49 -0.72 5.44
N LEU A 124 9.29 -0.33 5.87
CA LEU A 124 8.04 -0.80 5.25
C LEU A 124 7.88 -0.26 3.83
N GLY A 125 7.11 -0.98 3.00
CA GLY A 125 6.71 -0.50 1.69
C GLY A 125 6.00 0.86 1.76
N PRO A 126 6.11 1.69 0.71
CA PRO A 126 5.49 3.00 0.69
C PRO A 126 3.97 2.90 0.78
N HIS A 127 3.38 3.85 1.49
CA HIS A 127 1.94 4.03 1.59
C HIS A 127 1.56 5.41 1.07
N ILE A 128 0.41 5.54 0.42
CA ILE A 128 -0.15 6.81 -0.01
C ILE A 128 -1.45 7.06 0.75
N GLN A 129 -1.46 8.12 1.56
CA GLN A 129 -2.67 8.68 2.14
C GLN A 129 -3.31 9.62 1.12
N LEU A 130 -4.33 9.14 0.43
CA LEU A 130 -5.14 9.94 -0.49
C LEU A 130 -6.20 10.71 0.31
N VAL A 131 -6.20 12.03 0.20
CA VAL A 131 -7.12 12.92 0.92
C VAL A 131 -7.89 13.81 -0.04
N VAL A 132 -9.08 14.25 0.38
CA VAL A 132 -9.87 15.20 -0.40
C VAL A 132 -9.25 16.58 -0.26
N GLN A 133 -9.00 17.24 -1.38
CA GLN A 133 -8.60 18.65 -1.39
C GLN A 133 -9.79 19.51 -0.95
N ASN A 134 -9.60 20.29 0.11
CA ASN A 134 -10.59 21.22 0.64
C ASN A 134 -10.71 22.49 -0.20
#